data_AF-A0A7C3GTH1-F1
#
_entry.id   AF-A0A7C3GTH1-F1
#
_cell.length_a   1.000
_cell.length_b   1.000
_cell.length_c   1.000
_cell.angle_alpha   90.00
_cell.angle_beta   90.00
_cell.angle_gamma   90.00
#
_symmetry.space_group_name_H-M   'P 1'
#
loop_
_entity.id
_entity.type
_entity.pdbx_description
1 polymer ?
#
loop_
_entity_poly.entity_id
_entity_poly.type
_entity_poly.pdbx_seq_one_letter_code
_entity_poly.pdbx_strand_id
1 'polypeptide(L)'
;MKRPPRILDTLVYIRKLREERARERLAAALKALEEARRDLQTVRDTRSSLFGELQPKELSGGDLRLLGEGMEGLFRETFRLEEKLKARSSEMESLKTELRRAYQERRVSERLRERLWWRYRREEERIFYRELDDLTLMRGSRSRRGR
;
A
#
# COMPACT_ATOMS: atom_id res chain seq x y z
N MET A 1 23.38 22.98 21.94
CA MET A 1 23.32 21.62 21.31
C MET A 1 23.10 21.77 19.81
N LYS A 2 23.49 20.79 18.99
CA LYS A 2 23.21 20.81 17.53
C LYS A 2 21.76 20.38 17.28
N ARG A 3 21.08 21.05 16.34
CA ARG A 3 19.72 20.70 15.91
C ARG A 3 19.62 19.21 15.55
N PRO A 4 18.44 18.59 15.72
CA PRO A 4 18.23 17.21 15.33
C PRO A 4 18.59 17.00 13.85
N PRO A 5 19.31 15.93 13.50
CA PRO A 5 19.75 15.71 12.13
C PRO A 5 18.57 15.49 11.19
N ARG A 6 18.57 16.20 10.06
CA ARG A 6 17.56 16.08 8.98
C ARG A 6 17.45 14.67 8.37
N ILE A 7 18.42 13.80 8.67
CA ILE A 7 18.45 12.41 8.20
C ILE A 7 17.16 11.66 8.56
N LEU A 8 16.59 11.89 9.76
CA LEU A 8 15.34 11.25 10.16
C LEU A 8 14.13 11.80 9.40
N ASP A 9 14.13 13.09 9.06
CA ASP A 9 13.08 13.69 8.23
C ASP A 9 13.11 13.08 6.82
N THR A 10 14.31 12.98 6.24
CA THR A 10 14.52 12.32 4.94
C THR A 10 14.13 10.84 4.98
N LEU A 11 14.45 10.12 6.06
CA LEU A 11 14.08 8.72 6.21
C LEU A 11 12.56 8.54 6.28
N VAL A 12 11.87 9.35 7.07
CA VAL A 12 10.40 9.33 7.15
C VAL A 12 9.79 9.63 5.78
N TYR A 13 10.32 10.62 5.07
CA TYR A 13 9.87 10.96 3.72
C TYR A 13 10.03 9.79 2.75
N ILE A 14 11.20 9.15 2.71
CA ILE A 14 11.45 7.98 1.85
C ILE A 14 10.50 6.82 2.22
N ARG A 15 10.25 6.56 3.51
CA ARG A 15 9.34 5.50 3.94
C ARG A 15 7.89 5.80 3.58
N LYS A 16 7.48 7.07 3.64
CA LYS A 16 6.17 7.52 3.14
C LYS A 16 6.00 7.25 1.65
N LEU A 17 6.99 7.61 0.83
CA LEU A 17 6.97 7.34 -0.61
C LEU A 17 6.90 5.83 -0.92
N ARG A 18 7.61 5.00 -0.15
CA ARG A 18 7.54 3.53 -0.30
C ARG A 18 6.16 2.99 0.03
N GLU A 19 5.53 3.49 1.09
CA GLU A 19 4.15 3.11 1.42
C GLU A 19 3.18 3.54 0.32
N GLU A 20 3.29 4.77 -0.19
CA GLU A 20 2.46 5.27 -1.29
C GLU A 20 2.58 4.39 -2.54
N ARG A 21 3.81 4.06 -2.96
CA ARG A 21 4.04 3.14 -4.08
C ARG A 21 3.46 1.74 -3.84
N ALA A 22 3.56 1.22 -2.61
CA ALA A 22 2.97 -0.07 -2.27
C ALA A 22 1.43 -0.03 -2.33
N ARG A 23 0.80 1.10 -1.95
CA ARG A 23 -0.65 1.31 -2.11
C ARG A 23 -1.06 1.36 -3.58
N GLU A 24 -0.33 2.08 -4.41
CA GLU A 24 -0.58 2.17 -5.85
C GLU A 24 -0.50 0.80 -6.52
N ARG A 25 0.54 0.01 -6.20
CA ARG A 25 0.69 -1.36 -6.70
C ARG A 25 -0.48 -2.25 -6.27
N LEU A 26 -0.88 -2.18 -5.01
CA LEU A 26 -2.02 -2.95 -4.51
C LEU A 26 -3.32 -2.56 -5.23
N ALA A 27 -3.55 -1.26 -5.44
CA ALA A 27 -4.71 -0.77 -6.17
C ALA A 27 -4.73 -1.27 -7.62
N ALA A 28 -3.58 -1.23 -8.31
CA ALA A 28 -3.45 -1.77 -9.66
C ALA A 28 -3.72 -3.28 -9.71
N ALA A 29 -3.20 -4.05 -8.74
CA ALA A 29 -3.45 -5.49 -8.66
C ALA A 29 -4.92 -5.84 -8.38
N LEU A 30 -5.60 -5.05 -7.53
CA LEU A 30 -7.03 -5.21 -7.29
C LEU A 30 -7.85 -4.96 -8.57
N LYS A 31 -7.53 -3.90 -9.31
CA LYS A 31 -8.17 -3.61 -10.59
C LYS A 31 -7.96 -4.75 -11.59
N ALA A 32 -6.72 -5.24 -11.72
CA ALA A 32 -6.40 -6.37 -12.60
C ALA A 32 -7.13 -7.67 -12.20
N LEU A 33 -7.33 -7.90 -10.89
CA LEU A 33 -8.11 -9.03 -10.39
C LEU A 33 -9.59 -8.90 -10.74
N GLU A 34 -10.17 -7.70 -10.61
CA GLU A 34 -11.55 -7.43 -11.01
C GLU A 34 -11.75 -7.61 -12.51
N GLU A 35 -10.81 -7.14 -13.34
CA GLU A 35 -10.81 -7.35 -14.78
C GLU A 35 -10.79 -8.85 -15.12
N ALA A 36 -9.89 -9.62 -14.51
CA ALA A 36 -9.83 -11.07 -14.72
C ALA A 36 -11.12 -11.81 -14.28
N ARG A 37 -11.79 -11.33 -13.23
CA ARG A 37 -13.09 -11.85 -12.80
C ARG A 37 -14.19 -11.55 -13.81
N ARG A 38 -14.19 -10.34 -14.38
CA ARG A 38 -15.14 -9.95 -15.43
C ARG A 38 -14.91 -10.79 -16.69
N ASP A 39 -13.67 -10.96 -17.13
CA ASP A 39 -13.32 -11.80 -18.28
C ASP A 39 -13.87 -13.23 -18.10
N LEU A 40 -13.64 -13.83 -16.92
CA LEU A 40 -14.12 -15.18 -16.61
C LEU A 40 -15.66 -15.24 -16.59
N GLN A 41 -16.32 -14.22 -16.04
CA GLN A 41 -17.78 -14.15 -16.05
C GLN A 41 -18.33 -14.06 -17.47
N THR A 42 -17.73 -13.21 -18.32
CA THR A 42 -18.12 -13.09 -19.72
C THR A 42 -18.00 -14.43 -20.46
N VAL A 43 -16.91 -15.17 -20.26
CA VAL A 43 -16.76 -16.50 -20.88
C VAL A 43 -17.83 -17.49 -20.36
N ARG A 44 -18.17 -17.44 -19.07
CA ARG A 44 -19.23 -18.27 -18.48
C ARG A 44 -20.61 -17.92 -19.04
N ASP A 45 -20.89 -16.63 -19.22
CA ASP A 45 -22.15 -16.14 -19.78
C ASP A 45 -22.27 -16.54 -21.26
N THR A 46 -21.20 -16.36 -22.05
CA THR A 46 -21.13 -16.82 -23.45
C THR A 46 -21.37 -18.32 -23.54
N ARG A 47 -20.75 -19.11 -22.66
CA ARG A 47 -20.99 -20.55 -22.58
C ARG A 47 -22.45 -20.85 -22.30
N SER A 48 -23.06 -20.18 -21.32
CA SER A 48 -24.47 -20.37 -20.95
C SER A 48 -25.42 -20.01 -22.11
N SER A 49 -25.16 -18.89 -22.81
CA SER A 49 -25.95 -18.47 -23.99
C SER A 49 -25.88 -19.50 -25.10
N LEU A 50 -24.66 -19.97 -25.44
CA LEU A 50 -24.45 -21.00 -26.45
C LEU A 50 -25.23 -22.28 -26.11
N PHE A 51 -25.21 -22.74 -24.86
CA PHE A 51 -26.00 -23.92 -24.46
C PHE A 51 -27.51 -23.68 -24.44
N GLY A 52 -27.96 -22.48 -24.08
CA GLY A 52 -29.38 -22.11 -24.09
C GLY A 52 -29.97 -22.09 -25.50
N GLU A 53 -29.21 -21.60 -26.48
CA GLU A 53 -29.64 -21.56 -27.89
C GLU A 53 -29.73 -22.94 -28.55
N LEU A 54 -29.08 -23.96 -27.97
CA LEU A 54 -29.07 -25.33 -28.47
C LEU A 54 -30.25 -26.17 -28.00
N GLN A 55 -30.91 -25.78 -26.90
CA GLN A 55 -31.92 -26.63 -26.25
C GLN A 55 -33.25 -26.87 -27.01
N PRO A 56 -33.55 -26.25 -28.17
CA PRO A 56 -34.69 -26.66 -28.99
C PRO A 56 -34.38 -26.99 -30.47
N LYS A 57 -33.12 -27.07 -30.92
CA LYS A 57 -32.79 -27.28 -32.36
C LYS A 57 -32.38 -28.71 -32.68
N GLU A 58 -32.92 -29.27 -33.76
CA GLU A 58 -32.32 -30.43 -34.42
C GLU A 58 -30.99 -29.99 -35.04
N LEU A 59 -29.88 -30.53 -34.53
CA LEU A 59 -28.53 -30.18 -34.97
C LEU A 59 -28.05 -31.18 -36.01
N SER A 60 -27.44 -30.70 -37.10
CA SER A 60 -26.76 -31.58 -38.04
C SER A 60 -25.44 -32.09 -37.45
N GLY A 61 -24.89 -33.17 -38.01
CA GLY A 61 -23.58 -33.68 -37.60
C GLY A 61 -22.43 -32.68 -37.77
N GLY A 62 -22.54 -31.76 -38.73
CA GLY A 62 -21.60 -30.65 -38.90
C GLY A 62 -21.70 -29.62 -37.77
N ASP A 63 -22.92 -29.31 -37.34
CA ASP A 63 -23.17 -28.38 -36.22
C ASP A 63 -22.64 -28.95 -34.91
N LEU A 64 -22.83 -30.25 -34.67
CA LEU A 64 -22.30 -30.95 -33.50
C LEU A 64 -20.76 -30.90 -33.44
N ARG A 65 -20.09 -30.98 -34.60
CA ARG A 65 -18.63 -30.91 -34.67
C ARG A 65 -18.10 -29.51 -34.34
N LEU A 66 -18.70 -28.48 -34.96
CA LEU A 66 -18.39 -27.08 -34.68
C LEU A 66 -18.63 -26.72 -33.21
N LEU A 67 -19.69 -27.26 -32.61
CA LEU A 67 -19.98 -27.10 -31.18
C LEU A 67 -18.94 -27.76 -30.29
N GLY A 68 -18.50 -28.98 -30.64
CA GLY A 68 -17.43 -29.66 -29.91
C GLY A 68 -16.13 -28.86 -29.90
N GLU A 69 -15.72 -28.34 -31.07
CA GLU A 69 -14.53 -27.50 -31.22
C GLU A 69 -14.66 -26.18 -30.45
N GLY A 70 -15.83 -25.52 -30.53
CA GLY A 70 -16.13 -24.30 -29.79
C GLY A 70 -16.13 -24.51 -28.27
N MET A 71 -16.71 -25.62 -27.79
CA MET A 71 -16.69 -25.99 -26.38
C MET A 71 -15.26 -26.25 -25.88
N GLU A 72 -14.45 -26.96 -26.65
CA GLU A 72 -13.06 -27.22 -26.28
C GLU A 72 -12.26 -25.91 -26.17
N GLY A 73 -12.47 -24.98 -27.09
CA GLY A 73 -11.90 -23.63 -27.03
C GLY A 73 -12.33 -22.87 -25.77
N LEU A 74 -13.61 -22.88 -25.44
CA LEU A 74 -14.15 -22.25 -24.23
C LEU A 74 -13.59 -22.89 -22.95
N PHE A 75 -13.47 -24.22 -22.90
CA PHE A 75 -12.86 -24.91 -21.75
C PHE A 75 -11.41 -24.47 -21.54
N ARG A 76 -10.60 -24.47 -22.60
CA ARG A 76 -9.21 -24.02 -22.53
C ARG A 76 -9.10 -22.57 -22.06
N GLU A 77 -9.97 -21.69 -22.55
CA GLU A 77 -9.97 -20.28 -22.16
C GLU A 77 -10.43 -20.09 -20.71
N THR A 78 -11.46 -20.82 -20.24
CA THR A 78 -11.87 -20.78 -18.82
C THR A 78 -10.75 -21.23 -17.90
N PHE A 79 -10.07 -22.33 -18.23
CA PHE A 79 -8.94 -22.83 -17.45
C PHE A 79 -7.81 -21.79 -17.39
N ARG A 80 -7.45 -21.19 -18.53
CA ARG A 80 -6.44 -20.13 -18.61
C ARG A 80 -6.81 -18.92 -17.75
N LEU A 81 -8.07 -18.49 -17.77
CA LEU A 81 -8.56 -17.37 -16.97
C LEU A 81 -8.60 -17.70 -15.47
N GLU A 82 -8.93 -18.93 -15.09
CA GLU A 82 -8.89 -19.37 -13.70
C GLU A 82 -7.45 -19.42 -13.16
N GLU A 83 -6.49 -19.89 -13.95
CA GLU A 83 -5.06 -19.80 -13.60
C GLU A 83 -4.58 -18.35 -13.45
N LYS A 84 -4.95 -17.48 -14.39
CA LYS A 84 -4.66 -16.04 -14.32
C LYS A 84 -5.24 -15.43 -13.04
N LEU A 85 -6.48 -15.77 -12.67
CA LEU A 85 -7.15 -15.27 -11.47
C LEU A 85 -6.46 -15.76 -10.19
N LYS A 86 -6.03 -17.03 -10.16
CA LYS A 86 -5.23 -17.59 -9.06
C LYS A 86 -3.90 -16.87 -8.90
N ALA A 87 -3.18 -16.62 -10.00
CA ALA A 87 -1.93 -15.87 -9.99
C ALA A 87 -2.12 -14.43 -9.48
N ARG A 88 -3.13 -13.72 -9.99
CA ARG A 88 -3.47 -12.35 -9.55
C ARG A 88 -3.90 -12.28 -8.09
N SER A 89 -4.60 -13.31 -7.59
CA SER A 89 -4.98 -13.39 -6.18
C SER A 89 -3.77 -13.58 -5.28
N SER A 90 -2.82 -14.43 -5.67
CA SER A 90 -1.56 -14.63 -4.94
C SER A 90 -0.70 -13.36 -4.94
N GLU A 91 -0.59 -12.68 -6.08
CA GLU A 91 0.09 -11.39 -6.21
C GLU A 91 -0.54 -10.31 -5.32
N MET A 92 -1.86 -10.24 -5.27
CA MET A 92 -2.58 -9.28 -4.42
C MET A 92 -2.31 -9.53 -2.93
N GLU A 93 -2.28 -10.79 -2.48
CA GLU A 93 -1.93 -11.12 -1.09
C GLU A 93 -0.47 -10.78 -0.77
N SER A 94 0.48 -11.01 -1.68
CA SER A 94 1.87 -10.62 -1.48
C SER A 94 2.01 -9.09 -1.34
N LEU A 95 1.33 -8.33 -2.19
CA LEU A 95 1.31 -6.86 -2.14
C LEU A 95 0.66 -6.31 -0.87
N LYS A 96 -0.38 -6.98 -0.34
CA LYS A 96 -0.93 -6.64 1.00
C LYS A 96 0.12 -6.78 2.08
N THR A 97 0.94 -7.84 2.04
CA THR A 97 2.02 -8.00 3.02
C THR A 97 3.11 -6.93 2.86
N GLU A 98 3.46 -6.57 1.63
CA GLU A 98 4.42 -5.49 1.33
C GLU A 98 3.92 -4.15 1.90
N LEU A 99 2.65 -3.81 1.66
CA LEU A 99 2.03 -2.59 2.18
C LEU A 99 2.04 -2.55 3.72
N ARG A 100 1.70 -3.67 4.38
CA ARG A 100 1.75 -3.77 5.84
C ARG A 100 3.16 -3.53 6.37
N ARG A 101 4.18 -4.11 5.73
CA ARG A 101 5.59 -3.90 6.10
C ARG A 101 5.99 -2.44 5.91
N ALA A 102 5.70 -1.84 4.76
CA ALA A 102 6.02 -0.44 4.48
C ALA A 102 5.38 0.52 5.50
N TYR A 103 4.12 0.27 5.87
CA TYR A 103 3.43 1.04 6.91
C TYR A 103 4.12 0.92 8.28
N GLN A 104 4.50 -0.30 8.69
CA GLN A 104 5.20 -0.52 9.96
C GLN A 104 6.56 0.20 9.98
N GLU A 105 7.33 0.11 8.91
CA GLU A 105 8.62 0.81 8.78
C GLU A 105 8.49 2.33 8.85
N ARG A 106 7.45 2.90 8.20
CA ARG A 106 7.16 4.33 8.31
C ARG A 106 6.87 4.71 9.76
N ARG A 107 5.98 3.97 10.43
CA ARG A 107 5.62 4.25 11.83
C ARG A 107 6.82 4.17 12.78
N VAL A 108 7.72 3.23 12.59
CA VAL A 108 8.95 3.13 13.39
C VAL A 108 9.81 4.38 13.18
N SER A 109 9.99 4.80 11.93
CA SER A 109 10.78 5.98 11.58
C SER A 109 10.17 7.27 12.16
N GLU A 110 8.85 7.41 12.12
CA GLU A 110 8.13 8.54 12.71
C GLU A 110 8.32 8.60 14.24
N ARG A 111 8.17 7.47 14.92
CA ARG A 111 8.39 7.40 16.38
C ARG A 111 9.82 7.75 16.77
N LEU A 112 10.82 7.32 15.98
CA LEU A 112 12.22 7.68 16.22
C LEU A 112 12.43 9.19 16.05
N ARG A 113 11.87 9.78 14.99
CA ARG A 113 11.90 11.22 14.73
C ARG A 113 11.27 12.00 15.88
N GLU A 114 10.08 11.61 16.32
CA GLU A 114 9.37 12.25 17.45
C GLU A 114 10.18 12.18 18.74
N ARG A 115 10.69 11.00 19.10
CA ARG A 115 11.50 10.83 20.32
C ARG A 115 12.74 11.73 20.32
N LEU A 116 13.40 11.84 19.17
CA LEU A 116 14.58 12.68 19.03
C LEU A 116 14.23 14.17 19.17
N TRP A 117 13.14 14.60 18.54
CA TRP A 117 12.62 15.96 18.71
C TRP A 117 12.24 16.28 20.16
N TRP A 118 11.57 15.35 20.85
CA TRP A 118 11.23 15.52 22.26
C TRP A 118 12.45 15.68 23.16
N ARG A 119 13.52 14.91 22.91
CA ARG A 119 14.78 15.06 23.65
C ARG A 119 15.42 16.42 23.40
N TYR A 120 15.51 16.82 22.13
CA TYR A 120 16.07 18.11 21.76
C TYR A 120 15.32 19.27 22.41
N ARG A 121 13.98 19.26 22.36
CA ARG A 121 13.14 20.29 22.94
C ARG A 121 13.31 20.42 24.46
N ARG A 122 13.32 19.30 25.18
CA ARG A 122 13.56 19.30 26.63
C ARG A 122 14.92 19.89 27.00
N GLU A 123 15.92 19.65 26.16
CA GLU A 123 17.27 20.14 26.40
C GLU A 123 17.40 21.63 26.09
N GLU A 124 16.75 22.12 25.03
CA GLU A 124 16.60 23.55 24.77
C GLU A 124 15.89 24.27 25.93
N GLU A 125 14.77 23.72 26.42
CA GLU A 125 14.05 24.28 27.57
C GLU A 125 14.96 24.34 28.81
N ARG A 126 15.72 23.27 29.09
CA ARG A 126 16.67 23.25 30.22
C ARG A 126 17.78 24.31 30.07
N ILE A 127 18.31 24.51 28.87
CA ILE A 127 19.34 25.53 28.61
C ILE A 127 18.73 26.93 28.78
N PHE A 128 17.54 27.16 28.22
CA PHE A 128 16.83 28.43 28.33
C PHE A 128 16.56 28.83 29.78
N TYR A 129 16.07 27.90 30.62
CA TYR A 129 15.84 28.19 32.04
C TYR A 129 17.14 28.50 32.79
N ARG A 130 18.23 27.78 32.49
CA ARG A 130 19.55 28.09 33.09
C ARG A 130 20.05 29.48 32.72
N GLU A 131 19.95 29.86 31.45
CA GLU A 131 20.34 31.19 30.97
C GLU A 131 19.49 32.28 31.64
N LEU A 132 18.19 32.03 31.84
CA LEU A 132 17.28 32.95 32.53
C LEU A 132 17.65 33.09 34.01
N ASP A 133 17.94 31.99 34.70
CA ASP A 133 18.40 32.00 36.09
C ASP A 133 19.73 32.78 36.22
N ASP A 134 20.69 32.54 35.34
CA ASP A 134 21.97 33.27 35.30
C ASP A 134 21.76 34.78 35.12
N LEU A 135 20.86 35.18 34.21
CA LEU A 135 20.52 36.60 34.00
C LEU A 135 19.86 37.22 35.24
N THR A 136 18.96 36.51 35.92
CA THR A 136 18.34 37.01 37.15
C THR A 136 19.35 37.19 38.28
N LEU A 137 20.28 36.24 38.44
CA LEU A 137 21.38 36.32 39.42
C LEU A 137 22.34 37.48 39.11
N MET A 138 22.68 37.70 37.85
CA MET A 138 23.51 38.84 37.42
C MET A 138 22.82 40.19 37.65
N ARG A 139 21.49 40.26 37.48
CA ARG A 139 20.71 41.48 37.75
C ARG A 139 20.59 41.76 39.26
N GLY A 140 20.38 40.72 40.07
CA GLY A 140 20.33 40.84 41.53
C GLY A 140 21.66 41.24 42.17
N SER A 141 22.78 40.74 41.65
CA SER A 141 24.13 41.09 42.11
C SER A 141 24.55 42.52 41.74
N ARG A 142 24.10 43.04 40.58
CA ARG A 142 24.27 44.47 40.22
C ARG A 142 23.44 45.40 41.10
N SER A 143 22.20 45.01 41.44
CA SER A 143 21.33 45.78 42.35
C SER A 143 21.89 45.86 43.78
N ARG A 144 22.53 44.79 44.28
CA ARG A 144 23.17 44.75 45.61
C ARG A 144 24.50 45.50 45.70
N ARG A 145 25.22 45.72 44.60
CA ARG A 145 26.48 46.51 44.59
C ARG A 145 26.28 48.01 44.38
N GLY A 146 25.07 48.44 44.00
CA GLY A 146 24.71 49.85 43.79
C GLY A 146 24.01 50.53 44.98
N ARG A 147 23.94 49.85 46.13
CA ARG A 147 23.59 50.41 47.44
C ARG A 147 24.81 50.38 48.34
#